data_AF-I9WCH2-F1
#
_entry.id   AF-I9WCH2-F1
#
_cell.length_a   1.000
_cell.length_b   1.000
_cell.length_c   1.000
_cell.angle_alpha   90.00
_cell.angle_beta   90.00
_cell.angle_gamma   90.00
#
_symmetry.space_group_name_H-M   'P 1'
#
loop_
_entity.id
_entity.type
_entity.pdbx_description
1 polymer ?
#
loop_
_entity_poly.entity_id
_entity_poly.type
_entity_poly.pdbx_seq_one_letter_code
_entity_poly.pdbx_strand_id
1 'polypeptide(L)'
;MHKKVLLALTASLICQESLFAKDKDYTLGKVSTAGKKDRSDYSGQVNLGYSGITAPKSWQDEEVKKYTGSRTVISNKALTQQANQSIEEALQNVPGLQIRNATGVGAMPTIQIRGFGAGGSGHSDATLMLVNGIPVYMAPYAHIELDIFPVTFQAIDRIDVIKGGGSVQYGPNTYGGIVNIITKPIPTQWENQAAERITYWAKARNAGFAAPPDKTGDPSFIKSLGNNLLYNTYVRSGGMINKHVGIQAQANWVRGQGFRDNSPSSISNYWLDGIYDINENNGIKAYYQYYDFAIAQPGSLSEQDYKINRFANLRPLNQKGGRSQRFGAVYENRFGDLDRVGGTFSFTYYGQLMTRDFQVSSSYNSANMVTCFSEAACRAAGLPAGYNLAVPYYATNYNGWAEVENPVRSINNAFEPKVNLIVNTGKVRQTFIMGLRFMTTTFLQRQYLNTNECATKTSGEGAGFLCEGPNVMSGWKPHIKHGVYRN
;
A
#
# COMPACT_ATOMS: atom_id res chain seq x y z
N MET A 1 -27.10 -43.94 -1.61
CA MET A 1 -25.81 -44.26 -0.96
C MET A 1 -24.86 -43.07 -1.18
N HIS A 2 -24.58 -42.34 -0.09
CA HIS A 2 -23.48 -41.38 0.15
C HIS A 2 -23.38 -40.08 -0.65
N LYS A 3 -23.97 -39.02 -0.07
CA LYS A 3 -23.53 -37.62 -0.24
C LYS A 3 -22.30 -37.39 0.66
N LYS A 4 -21.23 -36.80 0.12
CA LYS A 4 -20.08 -36.31 0.89
C LYS A 4 -20.33 -34.86 1.32
N VAL A 5 -20.21 -34.62 2.62
CA VAL A 5 -20.23 -33.31 3.28
C VAL A 5 -18.79 -32.80 3.35
N LEU A 6 -18.56 -31.53 2.98
CA LEU A 6 -17.32 -30.81 3.20
C LEU A 6 -17.58 -29.82 4.35
N LEU A 7 -16.85 -29.98 5.46
CA LEU A 7 -16.99 -29.19 6.67
C LEU A 7 -15.91 -28.10 6.67
N ALA A 8 -16.31 -26.82 6.60
CA ALA A 8 -15.44 -25.69 6.90
C ALA A 8 -15.71 -25.26 8.34
N LEU A 9 -14.75 -25.46 9.24
CA LEU A 9 -14.82 -24.97 10.62
C LEU A 9 -14.23 -23.56 10.69
N THR A 10 -15.09 -22.56 10.69
CA THR A 10 -14.80 -21.23 11.24
C THR A 10 -15.18 -21.24 12.71
N ALA A 11 -14.19 -21.26 13.61
CA ALA A 11 -14.44 -21.07 15.04
C ALA A 11 -14.56 -19.57 15.31
N SER A 12 -15.77 -19.03 15.16
CA SER A 12 -16.15 -17.74 15.73
C SER A 12 -16.62 -18.00 17.15
N LEU A 13 -15.90 -17.47 18.15
CA LEU A 13 -16.41 -17.45 19.52
C LEU A 13 -17.51 -16.37 19.59
N ILE A 14 -18.73 -16.78 19.25
CA ILE A 14 -19.94 -15.97 19.40
C ILE A 14 -20.54 -16.39 20.74
N CYS A 15 -20.52 -15.48 21.72
CA CYS A 15 -21.36 -15.63 22.90
C CYS A 15 -22.79 -15.34 22.44
N GLN A 16 -23.55 -16.41 22.19
CA GLN A 16 -24.90 -16.36 21.62
C GLN A 16 -25.90 -16.66 22.73
N GLU A 17 -26.53 -15.64 23.30
CA GLU A 17 -27.88 -15.80 23.86
C GLU A 17 -28.86 -15.55 22.72
N SER A 18 -29.51 -16.62 22.27
CA SER A 18 -30.63 -16.55 21.33
C SER A 18 -31.89 -17.07 22.00
N LEU A 19 -32.82 -16.18 22.34
CA LEU A 19 -34.24 -16.52 22.48
C LEU A 19 -35.12 -15.35 21.99
N PHE A 20 -35.77 -15.62 20.86
CA PHE A 20 -37.04 -15.07 20.38
C PHE A 20 -37.29 -13.55 20.43
N ALA A 21 -37.16 -12.89 19.28
CA ALA A 21 -38.04 -11.78 18.91
C ALA A 21 -38.23 -11.73 17.39
N LYS A 22 -39.51 -11.85 16.98
CA LYS A 22 -40.06 -11.64 15.63
C LYS A 22 -39.51 -10.38 14.95
N ASP A 23 -39.38 -10.45 13.63
CA ASP A 23 -39.40 -9.34 12.66
C ASP A 23 -39.00 -7.98 13.24
N LYS A 24 -37.69 -7.77 13.38
CA LYS A 24 -37.14 -6.42 13.50
C LYS A 24 -36.21 -6.19 12.33
N ASP A 25 -36.65 -5.30 11.44
CA ASP A 25 -35.75 -4.51 10.61
C ASP A 25 -34.58 -4.06 11.48
N TYR A 26 -33.35 -4.46 11.11
CA TYR A 26 -32.15 -3.84 11.66
C TYR A 26 -32.01 -2.44 11.08
N THR A 27 -32.90 -1.57 11.51
CA THR A 27 -32.74 -0.12 11.45
C THR A 27 -31.59 0.21 12.39
N LEU A 28 -30.40 0.50 11.84
CA LEU A 28 -29.48 1.43 12.49
C LEU A 28 -30.32 2.66 12.85
N GLY A 29 -30.40 2.96 14.15
CA GLY A 29 -31.42 3.84 14.71
C GLY A 29 -31.66 5.09 13.85
N LYS A 30 -32.92 5.32 13.51
CA LYS A 30 -33.39 6.68 13.20
C LYS A 30 -33.17 7.51 14.46
N VAL A 31 -32.01 8.13 14.59
CA VAL A 31 -31.85 9.32 15.41
C VAL A 31 -32.42 10.46 14.60
N SER A 32 -33.72 10.73 14.75
CA SER A 32 -34.28 12.02 14.41
C SER A 32 -33.88 13.01 15.50
N THR A 33 -32.68 13.57 15.40
CA THR A 33 -32.42 14.89 15.98
C THR A 33 -32.87 15.91 14.96
N ALA A 34 -34.08 16.45 15.18
CA ALA A 34 -34.43 17.74 14.61
C ALA A 34 -33.31 18.73 15.00
N GLY A 35 -32.57 19.24 14.00
CA GLY A 35 -31.80 20.47 14.15
C GLY A 35 -30.34 20.39 14.66
N LYS A 36 -29.55 19.35 14.37
CA LYS A 36 -28.07 19.48 14.41
C LYS A 36 -27.41 18.82 13.20
N LYS A 37 -27.01 19.65 12.23
CA LYS A 37 -26.12 19.27 11.12
C LYS A 37 -24.88 18.60 11.69
N ASP A 38 -24.59 17.39 11.23
CA ASP A 38 -23.37 16.66 11.57
C ASP A 38 -22.15 17.48 11.14
N ARG A 39 -21.33 17.92 12.11
CA ARG A 39 -20.14 18.75 11.88
C ARG A 39 -19.01 17.99 11.19
N SER A 40 -19.14 16.68 11.00
CA SER A 40 -18.16 15.81 10.36
C SER A 40 -18.59 15.29 8.98
N ASP A 41 -19.87 15.43 8.63
CA ASP A 41 -20.44 14.92 7.38
C ASP A 41 -20.71 16.03 6.36
N TYR A 42 -19.70 16.32 5.55
CA TYR A 42 -19.79 17.30 4.46
C TYR A 42 -20.16 16.67 3.10
N SER A 43 -20.50 15.38 3.06
CA SER A 43 -20.80 14.66 1.82
C SER A 43 -22.17 15.00 1.20
N GLY A 44 -23.07 15.60 2.00
CA GLY A 44 -24.50 15.66 1.67
C GLY A 44 -25.07 16.98 1.13
N GLN A 45 -24.34 18.10 1.17
CA GLN A 45 -24.94 19.39 0.73
C GLN A 45 -24.11 20.24 -0.22
N VAL A 46 -22.86 19.90 -0.50
CA VAL A 46 -22.06 20.76 -1.36
C VAL A 46 -20.90 20.02 -2.03
N ASN A 47 -20.71 20.35 -3.30
CA ASN A 47 -19.50 20.15 -4.10
C ASN A 47 -18.29 20.93 -3.48
N LEU A 48 -17.99 20.74 -2.19
CA LEU A 48 -16.89 21.38 -1.45
C LEU A 48 -15.86 20.36 -0.93
N GLY A 49 -16.08 19.07 -1.19
CA GLY A 49 -15.39 17.97 -0.52
C GLY A 49 -14.08 17.56 -1.16
N TYR A 50 -13.14 18.47 -1.39
CA TYR A 50 -11.75 18.00 -1.51
C TYR A 50 -10.72 19.03 -1.07
N SER A 51 -10.45 19.13 0.24
CA SER A 51 -9.23 19.75 0.76
C SER A 51 -8.01 18.82 0.70
N GLY A 52 -8.11 17.71 -0.05
CA GLY A 52 -7.23 16.55 0.11
C GLY A 52 -7.88 15.46 0.96
N ILE A 53 -8.54 15.85 2.05
CA ILE A 53 -8.78 14.95 3.19
C ILE A 53 -10.11 14.19 3.07
N THR A 54 -11.07 14.68 2.30
CA THR A 54 -12.43 14.13 2.26
C THR A 54 -12.72 13.47 0.91
N ALA A 55 -13.13 12.20 0.92
CA ALA A 55 -13.73 11.53 -0.23
C ALA A 55 -15.22 11.23 0.02
N PRO A 56 -16.03 10.96 -1.01
CA PRO A 56 -17.40 10.46 -0.83
C PRO A 56 -17.40 9.21 0.05
N LYS A 57 -18.44 9.03 0.86
CA LYS A 57 -18.63 7.88 1.74
C LYS A 57 -18.98 6.62 0.95
N SER A 58 -19.65 6.75 -0.19
CA SER A 58 -20.12 5.62 -0.97
C SER A 58 -20.24 5.91 -2.47
N TRP A 59 -20.36 4.85 -3.28
CA TRP A 59 -20.67 4.95 -4.70
C TRP A 59 -22.07 5.51 -4.99
N GLN A 60 -22.96 5.54 -4.00
CA GLN A 60 -24.33 6.06 -4.10
C GLN A 60 -24.41 7.57 -3.84
N ASP A 61 -23.32 8.18 -3.37
CA ASP A 61 -23.29 9.61 -3.07
C ASP A 61 -23.53 10.43 -4.34
N GLU A 62 -24.28 11.51 -4.20
CA GLU A 62 -24.63 12.39 -5.31
C GLU A 62 -23.40 12.97 -6.02
N GLU A 63 -22.30 13.20 -5.28
CA GLU A 63 -21.01 13.63 -5.85
C GLU A 63 -20.46 12.61 -6.85
N VAL A 64 -20.58 11.31 -6.56
CA VAL A 64 -20.11 10.24 -7.45
C VAL A 64 -21.02 10.12 -8.67
N LYS A 65 -22.35 10.21 -8.47
CA LYS A 65 -23.33 10.11 -9.57
C LYS A 65 -23.24 11.28 -10.56
N LYS A 66 -22.93 12.48 -10.07
CA LYS A 66 -22.81 13.70 -10.89
C LYS A 66 -21.40 13.90 -11.46
N TYR A 67 -20.46 13.02 -11.11
CA TYR A 67 -19.09 13.14 -11.56
C TYR A 67 -18.99 12.90 -13.07
N THR A 68 -18.40 13.85 -13.79
CA THR A 68 -18.25 13.83 -15.26
C THR A 68 -17.02 13.02 -15.71
N GLY A 69 -16.84 11.84 -15.12
CA GLY A 69 -15.70 10.97 -15.36
C GLY A 69 -15.89 9.59 -14.75
N SER A 70 -14.88 8.73 -14.87
CA SER A 70 -14.95 7.39 -14.30
C SER A 70 -14.39 7.40 -12.88
N ARG A 71 -15.28 7.28 -11.89
CA ARG A 71 -14.94 7.26 -10.45
C ARG A 71 -15.59 6.07 -9.76
N THR A 72 -14.89 5.48 -8.81
CA THR A 72 -15.40 4.36 -8.02
C THR A 72 -14.96 4.52 -6.58
N VAL A 73 -15.90 4.40 -5.64
CA VAL A 73 -15.63 4.48 -4.21
C VAL A 73 -15.88 3.12 -3.57
N ILE A 74 -14.84 2.57 -2.94
CA ILE A 74 -14.94 1.39 -2.09
C ILE A 74 -15.20 1.87 -0.66
N SER A 75 -16.45 1.76 -0.22
CA SER A 75 -16.87 2.21 1.11
C SER A 75 -16.37 1.29 2.23
N ASN A 76 -16.37 1.77 3.48
CA ASN A 76 -16.02 0.94 4.64
C ASN A 76 -16.82 -0.36 4.72
N LYS A 77 -18.12 -0.29 4.42
CA LYS A 77 -19.01 -1.45 4.33
C LYS A 77 -18.54 -2.46 3.28
N ALA A 78 -18.08 -2.01 2.11
CA ALA A 78 -17.58 -2.90 1.08
C ALA A 78 -16.24 -3.53 1.49
N LEU A 79 -15.34 -2.74 2.11
CA LEU A 79 -14.06 -3.24 2.64
C LEU A 79 -14.24 -4.31 3.73
N THR A 80 -15.29 -4.21 4.54
CA THR A 80 -15.54 -5.12 5.68
C THR A 80 -16.44 -6.31 5.34
N GLN A 81 -17.38 -6.17 4.41
CA GLN A 81 -18.33 -7.23 4.04
C GLN A 81 -17.88 -8.09 2.86
N GLN A 82 -17.05 -7.55 1.96
CA GLN A 82 -16.38 -8.37 0.96
C GLN A 82 -15.20 -9.05 1.64
N ALA A 83 -14.91 -10.29 1.28
CA ALA A 83 -13.82 -11.09 1.87
C ALA A 83 -12.41 -10.61 1.46
N ASN A 84 -12.21 -9.29 1.41
CA ASN A 84 -10.95 -8.63 1.08
C ASN A 84 -9.95 -8.82 2.23
N GLN A 85 -8.83 -9.45 1.92
CA GLN A 85 -7.74 -9.71 2.86
C GLN A 85 -6.74 -8.54 2.90
N SER A 86 -6.59 -7.86 1.76
CA SER A 86 -5.63 -6.77 1.57
C SER A 86 -6.20 -5.62 0.73
N ILE A 87 -5.41 -4.55 0.61
CA ILE A 87 -5.74 -3.36 -0.19
C ILE A 87 -5.75 -3.72 -1.67
N GLU A 88 -4.84 -4.58 -2.11
CA GLU A 88 -4.76 -5.13 -3.46
C GLU A 88 -6.07 -5.82 -3.85
N GLU A 89 -6.56 -6.73 -3.01
CA GLU A 89 -7.79 -7.49 -3.30
C GLU A 89 -9.01 -6.57 -3.37
N ALA A 90 -9.10 -5.59 -2.47
CA ALA A 90 -10.16 -4.59 -2.55
C ALA A 90 -10.12 -3.81 -3.88
N LEU A 91 -8.92 -3.38 -4.29
CA LEU A 91 -8.70 -2.65 -5.55
C LEU A 91 -8.95 -3.52 -6.79
N GLN A 92 -8.71 -4.84 -6.74
CA GLN A 92 -9.00 -5.77 -7.84
C GLN A 92 -10.48 -5.82 -8.21
N ASN A 93 -11.38 -5.50 -7.27
CA ASN A 93 -12.82 -5.46 -7.52
C ASN A 93 -13.26 -4.20 -8.29
N VAL A 94 -12.35 -3.24 -8.55
CA VAL A 94 -12.69 -2.01 -9.29
C VAL A 94 -12.51 -2.24 -10.80
N PRO A 95 -13.54 -2.02 -11.63
CA PRO A 95 -13.44 -2.19 -13.07
C PRO A 95 -12.34 -1.35 -13.69
N GLY A 96 -11.50 -1.94 -14.54
CA GLY A 96 -10.41 -1.27 -15.24
C GLY A 96 -9.15 -1.06 -14.40
N LEU A 97 -9.10 -1.57 -13.16
CA LEU A 97 -7.86 -1.73 -12.41
C LEU A 97 -7.29 -3.14 -12.65
N GLN A 98 -5.97 -3.22 -12.74
CA GLN A 98 -5.24 -4.47 -12.71
C GLN A 98 -4.22 -4.37 -11.58
N ILE A 99 -4.26 -5.32 -10.65
CA ILE A 99 -3.38 -5.30 -9.48
C ILE A 99 -2.50 -6.53 -9.51
N ARG A 100 -1.18 -6.34 -9.46
CA ARG A 100 -0.23 -7.44 -9.29
C ARG A 100 0.14 -7.53 -7.81
N ASN A 101 -0.26 -8.64 -7.17
CA ASN A 101 0.06 -8.90 -5.77
C ASN A 101 1.31 -9.77 -5.69
N ALA A 102 2.43 -9.20 -5.21
CA ALA A 102 3.71 -9.89 -5.17
C ALA A 102 3.91 -10.77 -3.91
N THR A 103 3.28 -10.41 -2.79
CA THR A 103 3.55 -11.03 -1.47
C THR A 103 2.31 -11.52 -0.73
N GLY A 104 1.11 -11.02 -1.07
CA GLY A 104 -0.13 -11.29 -0.34
C GLY A 104 -0.34 -10.42 0.91
N VAL A 105 0.61 -9.53 1.23
CA VAL A 105 0.69 -8.88 2.54
C VAL A 105 0.05 -7.48 2.57
N GLY A 106 -0.16 -6.83 1.43
CA GLY A 106 -0.69 -5.45 1.42
C GLY A 106 0.34 -4.34 1.46
N ALA A 107 1.63 -4.67 1.34
CA ALA A 107 2.73 -3.77 1.67
C ALA A 107 3.20 -2.88 0.52
N MET A 108 3.07 -3.36 -0.73
CA MET A 108 3.58 -2.69 -1.93
C MET A 108 2.74 -3.12 -3.13
N PRO A 109 1.51 -2.59 -3.26
CA PRO A 109 0.62 -2.93 -4.37
C PRO A 109 1.18 -2.36 -5.68
N THR A 110 1.24 -3.21 -6.71
CA THR A 110 1.49 -2.78 -8.08
C THR A 110 0.15 -2.56 -8.77
N ILE A 111 -0.19 -1.31 -9.06
CA ILE A 111 -1.50 -0.86 -9.52
C ILE A 111 -1.38 -0.36 -10.95
N GLN A 112 -2.23 -0.89 -11.82
CA GLN A 112 -2.41 -0.41 -13.18
C GLN A 112 -3.86 0.03 -13.36
N ILE A 113 -4.06 1.11 -14.09
CA ILE A 113 -5.38 1.61 -14.45
C ILE A 113 -5.44 1.74 -15.96
N ARG A 114 -6.37 1.02 -16.60
CA ARG A 114 -6.53 0.99 -18.07
C ARG A 114 -5.25 0.60 -18.82
N GLY A 115 -4.43 -0.26 -18.21
CA GLY A 115 -3.14 -0.70 -18.77
C GLY A 115 -1.97 0.27 -18.55
N PHE A 116 -2.22 1.43 -17.93
CA PHE A 116 -1.16 2.36 -17.53
C PHE A 116 -0.71 2.06 -16.10
N GLY A 117 0.59 2.11 -15.87
CA GLY A 117 1.21 1.80 -14.60
C GLY A 117 1.67 0.34 -14.57
N ALA A 118 2.80 0.08 -13.91
CA ALA A 118 3.51 -1.21 -13.88
C ALA A 118 4.37 -1.54 -15.11
N GLY A 119 4.85 -0.52 -15.83
CA GLY A 119 5.97 -0.68 -16.74
C GLY A 119 7.27 -0.97 -15.97
N GLY A 120 8.14 -1.82 -16.51
CA GLY A 120 9.48 -2.09 -15.93
C GLY A 120 9.48 -2.93 -14.64
N SER A 121 10.23 -2.48 -13.63
CA SER A 121 10.58 -3.19 -12.37
C SER A 121 9.41 -3.60 -11.46
N GLY A 122 8.16 -3.40 -11.91
CA GLY A 122 6.94 -3.81 -11.21
C GLY A 122 6.40 -2.81 -10.19
N HIS A 123 6.73 -1.51 -10.31
CA HIS A 123 6.20 -0.47 -9.41
C HIS A 123 5.00 0.27 -10.02
N SER A 124 4.15 0.84 -9.15
CA SER A 124 3.06 1.73 -9.56
C SER A 124 3.62 3.10 -9.92
N ASP A 125 3.78 3.38 -11.21
CA ASP A 125 4.50 4.54 -11.74
C ASP A 125 3.64 5.46 -12.62
N ALA A 126 2.37 5.12 -12.89
CA ALA A 126 1.47 5.95 -13.70
C ALA A 126 0.17 6.35 -13.00
N THR A 127 -0.01 5.97 -11.72
CA THR A 127 -1.18 6.34 -10.90
C THR A 127 -0.71 7.29 -9.82
N LEU A 128 -1.50 8.31 -9.46
CA LEU A 128 -1.25 9.15 -8.29
C LEU A 128 -1.88 8.51 -7.05
N MET A 129 -1.03 8.00 -6.16
CA MET A 129 -1.40 7.43 -4.87
C MET A 129 -1.41 8.51 -3.79
N LEU A 130 -2.55 8.63 -3.12
CA LEU A 130 -2.77 9.59 -2.04
C LEU A 130 -3.24 8.86 -0.78
N VAL A 131 -2.86 9.40 0.37
CA VAL A 131 -3.46 9.04 1.66
C VAL A 131 -3.95 10.32 2.30
N ASN A 132 -5.26 10.40 2.54
CA ASN A 132 -5.95 11.63 2.94
C ASN A 132 -5.60 12.82 2.02
N GLY A 133 -5.49 12.54 0.72
CA GLY A 133 -5.18 13.53 -0.32
C GLY A 133 -3.73 13.94 -0.45
N ILE A 134 -2.86 13.41 0.41
CA ILE A 134 -1.45 13.75 0.44
C ILE A 134 -0.68 12.65 -0.31
N PRO A 135 0.16 13.00 -1.32
CA PRO A 135 0.95 12.02 -2.06
C PRO A 135 1.84 11.17 -1.16
N VAL A 136 2.10 9.91 -1.51
CA VAL A 136 2.92 8.98 -0.69
C VAL A 136 4.25 8.56 -1.33
N TYR A 137 4.71 9.32 -2.33
CA TYR A 137 5.94 9.02 -3.07
C TYR A 137 7.17 9.60 -2.41
N MET A 138 8.31 8.92 -2.54
CA MET A 138 9.59 9.46 -2.09
C MET A 138 9.89 10.83 -2.68
N ALA A 139 9.66 11.03 -3.99
CA ALA A 139 9.76 12.34 -4.63
C ALA A 139 8.67 12.48 -5.71
N PRO A 140 7.46 12.98 -5.39
CA PRO A 140 6.29 12.90 -6.28
C PRO A 140 6.52 13.39 -7.72
N TYR A 141 7.42 14.36 -7.93
CA TYR A 141 7.72 14.90 -9.26
C TYR A 141 9.00 14.33 -9.91
N ALA A 142 9.96 13.83 -9.12
CA ALA A 142 11.28 13.41 -9.61
C ALA A 142 11.50 11.88 -9.55
N HIS A 143 10.76 11.18 -8.69
CA HIS A 143 10.79 9.74 -8.50
C HIS A 143 9.34 9.25 -8.31
N ILE A 144 8.72 8.91 -9.43
CA ILE A 144 7.29 8.58 -9.51
C ILE A 144 6.98 7.12 -9.19
N GLU A 145 7.98 6.32 -8.84
CA GLU A 145 7.76 4.93 -8.39
C GLU A 145 7.22 4.90 -6.95
N LEU A 146 6.22 4.04 -6.71
CA LEU A 146 5.69 3.77 -5.38
C LEU A 146 6.60 2.80 -4.62
N ASP A 147 7.64 3.33 -3.96
CA ASP A 147 8.56 2.54 -3.14
C ASP A 147 7.98 2.15 -1.78
N ILE A 148 7.25 3.07 -1.16
CA ILE A 148 6.70 2.90 0.18
C ILE A 148 5.21 3.16 0.07
N PHE A 149 4.42 2.23 0.60
CA PHE A 149 2.98 2.36 0.68
C PHE A 149 2.55 2.40 2.15
N PRO A 150 2.54 3.60 2.78
CA PRO A 150 2.40 3.73 4.23
C PRO A 150 0.93 3.60 4.65
N VAL A 151 0.30 2.47 4.38
CA VAL A 151 -1.11 2.18 4.72
C VAL A 151 -1.25 0.72 5.11
N THR A 152 -2.08 0.46 6.11
CA THR A 152 -2.49 -0.89 6.50
C THR A 152 -4.00 -1.04 6.33
N PHE A 153 -4.45 -2.20 5.86
CA PHE A 153 -5.84 -2.42 5.44
C PHE A 153 -6.88 -2.04 6.50
N GLN A 154 -6.64 -2.38 7.78
CA GLN A 154 -7.60 -2.12 8.86
C GLN A 154 -7.73 -0.63 9.23
N ALA A 155 -6.74 0.20 8.89
CA ALA A 155 -6.77 1.64 9.16
C ALA A 155 -7.59 2.43 8.11
N ILE A 156 -8.05 1.76 7.05
CA ILE A 156 -8.78 2.37 5.94
C ILE A 156 -10.26 2.50 6.31
N ASP A 157 -10.80 3.70 6.11
CA ASP A 157 -12.23 3.91 6.07
C ASP A 157 -12.78 3.59 4.68
N ARG A 158 -12.17 4.16 3.63
CA ARG A 158 -12.62 4.01 2.24
C ARG A 158 -11.52 4.30 1.23
N ILE A 159 -11.73 3.85 0.00
CA ILE A 159 -10.81 4.08 -1.12
C ILE A 159 -11.57 4.75 -2.26
N ASP A 160 -11.06 5.88 -2.75
CA ASP A 160 -11.61 6.64 -3.87
C ASP A 160 -10.70 6.50 -5.09
N VAL A 161 -11.23 5.88 -6.15
CA VAL A 161 -10.51 5.60 -7.39
C VAL A 161 -11.08 6.49 -8.49
N ILE A 162 -10.31 7.48 -8.91
CA ILE A 162 -10.67 8.45 -9.95
C ILE A 162 -9.83 8.13 -11.20
N LYS A 163 -10.43 7.45 -12.18
CA LYS A 163 -9.74 6.99 -13.40
C LYS A 163 -9.73 8.05 -14.51
N GLY A 164 -10.47 9.15 -14.36
CA GLY A 164 -10.49 10.24 -15.32
C GLY A 164 -11.34 11.41 -14.83
N GLY A 165 -11.07 12.62 -15.34
CA GLY A 165 -11.74 13.87 -14.90
C GLY A 165 -11.09 14.54 -13.68
N GLY A 166 -10.05 13.93 -13.09
CA GLY A 166 -9.37 14.45 -11.89
C GLY A 166 -8.09 15.23 -12.17
N SER A 167 -7.45 15.08 -13.33
CA SER A 167 -6.10 15.61 -13.60
C SER A 167 -5.96 17.14 -13.47
N VAL A 168 -7.05 17.90 -13.55
CA VAL A 168 -7.05 19.35 -13.32
C VAL A 168 -6.83 19.69 -11.84
N GLN A 169 -7.40 18.90 -10.92
CA GLN A 169 -7.31 19.14 -9.48
C GLN A 169 -6.15 18.39 -8.82
N TYR A 170 -5.63 17.38 -9.49
CA TYR A 170 -4.64 16.45 -8.94
C TYR A 170 -3.42 16.35 -9.83
N GLY A 171 -2.26 16.37 -9.19
CA GLY A 171 -0.98 16.08 -9.81
C GLY A 171 0.06 15.76 -8.74
N PRO A 172 1.28 15.36 -9.14
CA PRO A 172 1.67 14.95 -10.49
C PRO A 172 1.18 13.53 -10.83
N ASN A 173 1.60 13.00 -11.99
CA ASN A 173 1.47 11.58 -12.34
C ASN A 173 0.05 10.99 -12.34
N THR A 174 -0.91 11.70 -12.93
CA THR A 174 -2.33 11.29 -12.99
C THR A 174 -2.72 10.58 -14.28
N TYR A 175 -1.73 10.09 -15.05
CA TYR A 175 -1.95 9.47 -16.38
C TYR A 175 -2.92 8.28 -16.35
N GLY A 176 -2.68 7.32 -15.44
CA GLY A 176 -3.57 6.19 -15.18
C GLY A 176 -4.77 6.58 -14.33
N GLY A 177 -4.64 7.61 -13.49
CA GLY A 177 -5.69 8.10 -12.60
C GLY A 177 -5.16 8.41 -11.20
N ILE A 178 -6.09 8.56 -10.25
CA ILE A 178 -5.81 8.85 -8.85
C ILE A 178 -6.44 7.74 -8.00
N VAL A 179 -5.70 7.26 -7.02
CA VAL A 179 -6.22 6.40 -5.95
C VAL A 179 -5.95 7.09 -4.63
N ASN A 180 -7.02 7.53 -3.96
CA ASN A 180 -6.94 8.17 -2.66
C ASN A 180 -7.49 7.25 -1.58
N ILE A 181 -6.67 7.00 -0.58
CA ILE A 181 -7.01 6.17 0.57
C ILE A 181 -7.36 7.09 1.72
N ILE A 182 -8.56 6.93 2.24
CA ILE A 182 -9.02 7.67 3.41
C ILE A 182 -8.90 6.80 4.65
N THR A 183 -8.22 7.32 5.67
CA THR A 183 -8.10 6.65 6.97
C THR A 183 -9.35 6.87 7.83
N LYS A 184 -9.50 6.08 8.89
CA LYS A 184 -10.62 6.22 9.83
C LYS A 184 -10.70 7.63 10.44
N PRO A 185 -11.85 8.32 10.38
CA PRO A 185 -12.01 9.66 10.95
C PRO A 185 -12.03 9.61 12.48
N ILE A 186 -11.74 10.72 13.16
CA ILE A 186 -11.98 10.85 14.60
C ILE A 186 -13.49 10.72 14.87
N PRO A 187 -13.93 9.79 15.74
CA PRO A 187 -15.34 9.60 16.01
C PRO A 187 -15.89 10.73 16.90
N THR A 188 -17.19 10.99 16.81
CA THR A 188 -17.84 12.07 17.59
C THR A 188 -17.91 11.75 19.08
N GLN A 189 -18.07 10.48 19.43
CA GLN A 189 -17.94 9.95 20.79
C GLN A 189 -16.64 9.17 20.91
N TRP A 190 -16.15 8.98 22.12
CA TRP A 190 -14.96 8.16 22.34
C TRP A 190 -15.24 6.70 21.96
N GLU A 191 -14.43 6.15 21.06
CA GLU A 191 -14.50 4.76 20.61
C GLU A 191 -13.15 4.08 20.79
N ASN A 192 -13.21 2.81 21.17
CA ASN A 192 -12.06 1.91 21.21
C ASN A 192 -12.36 0.74 20.27
N GLN A 193 -11.39 0.41 19.42
CA GLN A 193 -11.47 -0.69 18.48
C GLN A 193 -10.21 -1.53 18.57
N ALA A 194 -10.38 -2.84 18.65
CA ALA A 194 -9.33 -3.83 18.44
C ALA A 194 -9.80 -4.81 17.36
N ALA A 195 -8.90 -5.19 16.46
CA ALA A 195 -9.15 -6.18 15.43
C ALA A 195 -7.91 -7.05 15.26
N GLU A 196 -8.12 -8.36 15.12
CA GLU A 196 -7.07 -9.31 14.76
C GLU A 196 -7.53 -10.07 13.53
N ARG A 197 -6.65 -10.19 12.54
CA ARG A 197 -6.86 -11.08 11.40
C ARG A 197 -5.69 -12.03 11.28
N ILE A 198 -6.00 -13.31 11.34
CA ILE A 198 -5.04 -14.39 11.08
C ILE A 198 -5.35 -14.96 9.70
N THR A 199 -4.38 -14.85 8.80
CA THR A 199 -4.47 -15.41 7.45
C THR A 199 -3.65 -16.69 7.38
N TYR A 200 -4.25 -17.72 6.80
CA TYR A 200 -3.67 -19.05 6.66
C TYR A 200 -3.41 -19.31 5.19
N TRP A 201 -2.14 -19.37 4.78
CA TRP A 201 -1.78 -19.67 3.41
C TRP A 201 -1.81 -21.18 3.19
N ALA A 202 -2.89 -21.69 2.61
CA ALA A 202 -3.00 -23.09 2.20
C ALA A 202 -2.09 -23.36 0.99
N LYS A 203 -0.83 -23.69 1.26
CA LYS A 203 0.13 -24.10 0.24
C LYS A 203 -0.16 -25.54 -0.14
N ALA A 204 -0.81 -25.75 -1.27
CA ALA A 204 -1.03 -27.09 -1.83
C ALA A 204 0.32 -27.71 -2.19
N ARG A 205 0.92 -28.44 -1.25
CA ARG A 205 2.00 -29.39 -1.50
C ARG A 205 1.36 -30.79 -1.57
N ASN A 206 2.05 -31.73 -2.21
CA ASN A 206 1.79 -33.17 -2.05
C ASN A 206 2.11 -33.68 -0.61
N ALA A 207 2.33 -32.77 0.34
CA ALA A 207 2.57 -32.99 1.75
C ALA A 207 1.68 -32.01 2.51
N GLY A 208 0.96 -32.47 3.53
CA GLY A 208 -0.12 -31.74 4.20
C GLY A 208 0.19 -30.35 4.76
N PHE A 209 -0.84 -29.74 5.35
CA PHE A 209 -0.91 -28.38 5.90
C PHE A 209 0.23 -27.96 6.83
N ALA A 210 0.82 -28.92 7.55
CA ALA A 210 2.03 -28.77 8.34
C ALA A 210 2.86 -30.04 8.19
N ALA A 211 4.17 -29.96 8.44
CA ALA A 211 4.99 -31.15 8.61
C ALA A 211 4.32 -32.08 9.64
N PRO A 212 4.11 -33.38 9.34
CA PRO A 212 3.48 -34.28 10.30
C PRO A 212 4.26 -34.24 11.62
N PRO A 213 3.58 -34.28 12.79
CA PRO A 213 4.26 -34.33 14.06
C PRO A 213 5.22 -35.52 14.07
N ASP A 214 6.51 -35.28 14.28
CA ASP A 214 7.44 -36.37 14.51
C ASP A 214 7.15 -36.99 15.88
N LYS A 215 7.21 -38.32 15.97
CA LYS A 215 7.03 -39.08 17.22
C LYS A 215 8.15 -38.83 18.24
N THR A 216 9.21 -38.12 17.84
CA THR A 216 10.38 -37.76 18.66
C THR A 216 10.20 -36.47 19.48
N GLY A 217 9.10 -35.73 19.30
CA GLY A 217 8.89 -34.44 19.97
C GLY A 217 9.50 -33.23 19.24
N ASP A 218 9.85 -33.38 17.96
CA ASP A 218 10.37 -32.29 17.12
C ASP A 218 9.33 -31.14 16.96
N PRO A 219 9.71 -29.87 17.24
CA PRO A 219 8.86 -28.70 17.01
C PRO A 219 8.55 -28.40 15.53
N SER A 220 8.95 -29.26 14.59
CA SER A 220 8.73 -29.11 13.14
C SER A 220 7.28 -28.85 12.74
N PHE A 221 6.29 -29.45 13.43
CA PHE A 221 4.87 -29.14 13.18
C PHE A 221 4.53 -27.68 13.50
N ILE A 222 4.84 -27.20 14.71
CA ILE A 222 4.53 -25.82 15.15
C ILE A 222 5.31 -24.80 14.30
N LYS A 223 6.58 -25.09 14.01
CA LYS A 223 7.43 -24.25 13.15
C LYS A 223 6.90 -24.21 11.71
N SER A 224 6.48 -25.35 11.17
CA SER A 224 5.84 -25.44 9.85
C SER A 224 4.51 -24.70 9.80
N LEU A 225 3.74 -24.73 10.88
CA LEU A 225 2.47 -24.02 11.00
C LEU A 225 2.69 -22.51 10.98
N GLY A 226 3.55 -21.99 11.86
CA GLY A 226 3.88 -20.55 11.94
C GLY A 226 4.46 -19.98 10.64
N ASN A 227 5.13 -20.82 9.84
CA ASN A 227 5.67 -20.44 8.53
C ASN A 227 4.61 -20.23 7.42
N ASN A 228 3.33 -20.43 7.73
CA ASN A 228 2.21 -20.23 6.79
C ASN A 228 1.19 -19.20 7.29
N LEU A 229 1.47 -18.50 8.40
CA LEU A 229 0.55 -17.56 9.02
C LEU A 229 0.97 -16.11 8.79
N LEU A 230 -0.03 -15.25 8.63
CA LEU A 230 0.11 -13.81 8.68
C LEU A 230 -0.88 -13.26 9.70
N TYR A 231 -0.36 -12.54 10.68
CA TYR A 231 -1.11 -11.85 11.72
C TYR A 231 -1.23 -10.38 11.34
N ASN A 232 -2.40 -9.81 11.56
CA ASN A 232 -2.68 -8.40 11.34
C ASN A 232 -3.49 -7.87 12.52
N THR A 233 -2.76 -7.31 13.48
CA THR A 233 -3.29 -6.74 14.71
C THR A 233 -3.48 -5.24 14.52
N TYR A 234 -4.69 -4.75 14.79
CA TYR A 234 -5.05 -3.34 14.70
C TYR A 234 -5.72 -2.88 15.97
N VAL A 235 -5.30 -1.73 16.48
CA VAL A 235 -5.96 -1.04 17.60
C VAL A 235 -6.16 0.43 17.26
N ARG A 236 -7.27 0.99 17.72
CA ARG A 236 -7.62 2.39 17.57
C ARG A 236 -8.35 2.86 18.81
N SER A 237 -8.02 4.06 19.25
CA SER A 237 -8.70 4.75 20.34
C SER A 237 -8.77 6.22 20.01
N GLY A 238 -9.94 6.82 20.15
CA GLY A 238 -10.08 8.24 19.86
C GLY A 238 -11.52 8.71 19.96
N GLY A 239 -11.68 10.03 19.94
CA GLY A 239 -12.96 10.70 19.96
C GLY A 239 -12.81 12.19 20.19
N MET A 240 -13.94 12.89 20.17
CA MET A 240 -14.00 14.27 20.64
C MET A 240 -13.85 14.31 22.16
N ILE A 241 -12.86 15.04 22.65
CA ILE A 241 -12.69 15.32 24.09
C ILE A 241 -13.75 16.33 24.54
N ASN A 242 -14.05 17.29 23.66
CA ASN A 242 -15.10 18.29 23.85
C ASN A 242 -15.59 18.78 22.47
N LYS A 243 -16.44 19.82 22.44
CA LYS A 243 -16.99 20.38 21.20
C LYS A 243 -15.97 21.03 20.24
N HIS A 244 -14.72 21.21 20.67
CA HIS A 244 -13.65 21.88 19.93
C HIS A 244 -12.48 20.94 19.63
N VAL A 245 -12.13 20.03 20.53
CA VAL A 245 -10.92 19.22 20.44
C VAL A 245 -11.29 17.74 20.27
N GLY A 246 -10.71 17.10 19.27
CA GLY A 246 -10.76 15.65 19.08
C GLY A 246 -9.39 15.07 18.80
N ILE A 247 -9.16 13.85 19.29
CA ILE A 247 -7.89 13.13 19.11
C ILE A 247 -8.16 11.68 18.76
N GLN A 248 -7.22 11.06 18.06
CA GLN A 248 -7.26 9.63 17.78
C GLN A 248 -5.85 9.08 17.60
N ALA A 249 -5.61 7.91 18.18
CA ALA A 249 -4.42 7.11 17.92
C ALA A 249 -4.82 5.80 17.24
N GLN A 250 -4.01 5.35 16.30
CA GLN A 250 -4.15 4.04 15.65
C GLN A 250 -2.80 3.35 15.61
N ALA A 251 -2.78 2.05 15.83
CA ALA A 251 -1.59 1.22 15.69
C ALA A 251 -1.94 -0.07 14.95
N ASN A 252 -1.09 -0.47 14.01
CA ASN A 252 -1.25 -1.69 13.24
C ASN A 252 0.07 -2.44 13.16
N TRP A 253 0.04 -3.75 13.38
CA TRP A 253 1.17 -4.65 13.22
C TRP A 253 0.80 -5.79 12.30
N VAL A 254 1.49 -5.88 11.16
CA VAL A 254 1.43 -7.06 10.29
C VAL A 254 2.69 -7.88 10.54
N ARG A 255 2.56 -9.16 10.90
CA ARG A 255 3.69 -10.04 11.24
C ARG A 255 3.46 -11.43 10.69
N GLY A 256 4.50 -12.08 10.18
CA GLY A 256 4.44 -13.48 9.75
C GLY A 256 5.01 -13.67 8.36
N GLN A 257 4.28 -14.37 7.50
CA GLN A 257 4.75 -14.81 6.19
C GLN A 257 3.77 -14.41 5.09
N GLY A 258 4.30 -14.09 3.90
CA GLY A 258 3.49 -14.02 2.68
C GLY A 258 3.07 -15.40 2.17
N PHE A 259 2.37 -15.44 1.03
CA PHE A 259 1.83 -16.69 0.49
C PHE A 259 2.88 -17.66 -0.06
N ARG A 260 4.13 -17.20 -0.26
CA ARG A 260 5.26 -18.02 -0.74
C ARG A 260 6.10 -18.53 0.42
N ASP A 261 6.89 -19.56 0.18
CA ASP A 261 7.79 -20.13 1.18
C ASP A 261 8.83 -19.12 1.66
N ASN A 262 9.16 -19.16 2.96
CA ASN A 262 10.19 -18.31 3.57
C ASN A 262 10.10 -16.84 3.10
N SER A 263 8.94 -16.23 3.26
CA SER A 263 8.64 -14.87 2.83
C SER A 263 8.27 -13.99 4.03
N PRO A 264 9.17 -13.83 5.02
CA PRO A 264 8.89 -13.10 6.24
C PRO A 264 8.48 -11.66 5.95
N SER A 265 7.50 -11.18 6.70
CA SER A 265 6.91 -9.86 6.53
C SER A 265 6.61 -9.22 7.89
N SER A 266 6.99 -7.96 8.02
CA SER A 266 6.80 -7.14 9.22
C SER A 266 6.44 -5.72 8.82
N ILE A 267 5.29 -5.22 9.24
CA ILE A 267 4.87 -3.82 9.06
C ILE A 267 4.39 -3.26 10.39
N SER A 268 4.86 -2.07 10.77
CA SER A 268 4.33 -1.30 11.88
C SER A 268 3.82 0.03 11.36
N ASN A 269 2.58 0.39 11.68
CA ASN A 269 1.95 1.63 11.23
C ASN A 269 1.26 2.30 12.41
N TYR A 270 1.73 3.49 12.79
CA TYR A 270 1.19 4.28 13.88
C TYR A 270 0.68 5.60 13.34
N TRP A 271 -0.54 5.96 13.73
CA TRP A 271 -1.18 7.23 13.41
C TRP A 271 -1.56 7.96 14.69
N LEU A 272 -1.38 9.27 14.67
CA LEU A 272 -1.94 10.20 15.62
C LEU A 272 -2.63 11.31 14.84
N ASP A 273 -3.94 11.43 15.02
CA ASP A 273 -4.79 12.41 14.38
C ASP A 273 -5.31 13.39 15.44
N GLY A 274 -5.43 14.67 15.08
CA GLY A 274 -5.99 15.72 15.93
C GLY A 274 -6.88 16.67 15.14
N ILE A 275 -7.96 17.12 15.77
CA ILE A 275 -8.85 18.16 15.25
C ILE A 275 -9.01 19.22 16.34
N TYR A 276 -8.92 20.48 15.93
CA TYR A 276 -9.22 21.63 16.76
C TYR A 276 -10.13 22.61 15.99
N ASP A 277 -11.42 22.58 16.31
CA ASP A 277 -12.40 23.56 15.85
C ASP A 277 -12.26 24.83 16.68
N ILE A 278 -11.59 25.85 16.12
CA ILE A 278 -11.43 27.17 16.75
C ILE A 278 -12.81 27.81 16.96
N ASN A 279 -13.66 27.73 15.93
CA ASN A 279 -15.06 28.14 15.96
C ASN A 279 -15.83 27.43 14.84
N GLU A 280 -17.09 27.81 14.60
CA GLU A 280 -17.95 27.20 13.57
C GLU A 280 -17.42 27.34 12.14
N ASN A 281 -16.59 28.35 11.89
CA ASN A 281 -16.05 28.69 10.58
C ASN A 281 -14.58 28.33 10.43
N ASN A 282 -13.85 28.05 11.52
CA ASN A 282 -12.41 27.88 11.51
C ASN A 282 -12.02 26.60 12.25
N GLY A 283 -11.27 25.73 11.59
CA GLY A 283 -10.76 24.50 12.18
C GLY A 283 -9.36 24.18 11.72
N ILE A 284 -8.64 23.42 12.54
CA ILE A 284 -7.32 22.87 12.23
C ILE A 284 -7.42 21.36 12.36
N LYS A 285 -6.90 20.65 11.37
CA LYS A 285 -6.67 19.20 11.42
C LYS A 285 -5.18 18.98 11.40
N ALA A 286 -4.65 18.09 12.22
CA ALA A 286 -3.25 17.73 12.20
C ALA A 286 -3.11 16.21 12.27
N TYR A 287 -2.03 15.70 11.70
CA TYR A 287 -1.71 14.29 11.81
C TYR A 287 -0.20 14.07 11.89
N TYR A 288 0.16 12.96 12.52
CA TYR A 288 1.48 12.37 12.48
C TYR A 288 1.33 10.87 12.19
N GLN A 289 2.21 10.35 11.34
CA GLN A 289 2.30 8.95 11.00
C GLN A 289 3.73 8.48 11.08
N TYR A 290 3.94 7.31 11.69
CA TYR A 290 5.17 6.53 11.57
C TYR A 290 4.85 5.18 10.94
N TYR A 291 5.50 4.86 9.83
CA TYR A 291 5.38 3.60 9.12
C TYR A 291 6.76 2.98 8.94
N ASP A 292 6.88 1.69 9.22
CA ASP A 292 8.12 0.92 9.08
C ASP A 292 7.75 -0.46 8.54
N PHE A 293 8.42 -0.89 7.47
CA PHE A 293 8.17 -2.19 6.87
C PHE A 293 9.46 -2.89 6.50
N ALA A 294 9.41 -4.22 6.54
CA ALA A 294 10.42 -5.12 6.04
C ALA A 294 9.72 -6.38 5.52
N ILE A 295 9.86 -6.65 4.22
CA ILE A 295 9.23 -7.77 3.53
C ILE A 295 10.26 -8.50 2.69
N ALA A 296 10.24 -9.83 2.74
CA ALA A 296 10.94 -10.63 1.75
C ALA A 296 10.18 -10.58 0.42
N GLN A 297 10.93 -10.55 -0.69
CA GLN A 297 10.36 -10.54 -2.03
C GLN A 297 10.71 -11.86 -2.75
N PRO A 298 9.80 -12.86 -2.79
CA PRO A 298 10.08 -14.20 -3.30
C PRO A 298 10.49 -14.28 -4.78
N GLY A 299 10.23 -13.21 -5.54
CA GLY A 299 10.56 -13.11 -6.94
C GLY A 299 9.72 -14.03 -7.85
N SER A 300 10.06 -13.97 -9.14
CA SER A 300 9.53 -14.86 -10.16
C SER A 300 10.16 -16.26 -10.06
N LEU A 301 9.47 -17.24 -10.63
CA LEU A 301 9.96 -18.60 -10.83
C LEU A 301 10.11 -18.84 -12.33
N SER A 302 11.06 -19.72 -12.71
CA SER A 302 11.04 -20.29 -14.06
C SER A 302 9.78 -21.12 -14.28
N GLU A 303 9.45 -21.43 -15.53
CA GLU A 303 8.30 -22.31 -15.82
C GLU A 303 8.47 -23.69 -15.17
N GLN A 304 9.70 -24.22 -15.19
CA GLN A 304 10.03 -25.50 -14.56
C GLN A 304 9.85 -25.44 -13.04
N ASP A 305 10.40 -24.43 -12.37
CA ASP A 305 10.26 -24.26 -10.92
C ASP A 305 8.80 -24.03 -10.51
N TYR A 306 8.03 -23.32 -11.32
CA TYR A 306 6.61 -23.12 -11.08
C TYR A 306 5.83 -24.43 -11.15
N LYS A 307 6.12 -25.28 -12.14
CA LYS A 307 5.53 -26.62 -12.30
C LYS A 307 5.91 -27.55 -11.14
N ILE A 308 7.15 -27.46 -10.64
CA ILE A 308 7.63 -28.25 -9.51
C ILE A 308 7.00 -27.77 -8.19
N ASN A 309 7.13 -26.48 -7.90
CA ASN A 309 6.59 -25.85 -6.70
C ASN A 309 6.35 -24.35 -6.92
N ARG A 310 5.14 -23.99 -7.34
CA ARG A 310 4.69 -22.60 -7.46
C ARG A 310 4.79 -21.75 -6.18
N PHE A 311 4.97 -22.37 -5.02
CA PHE A 311 5.12 -21.67 -3.75
C PHE A 311 6.58 -21.44 -3.34
N ALA A 312 7.56 -22.07 -4.01
CA ALA A 312 8.98 -21.99 -3.67
C ALA A 312 9.45 -20.53 -3.64
N ASN A 313 10.38 -20.17 -2.74
CA ASN A 313 11.11 -18.91 -2.80
C ASN A 313 12.58 -19.23 -3.10
N LEU A 314 12.97 -18.99 -4.35
CA LEU A 314 14.33 -19.22 -4.82
C LEU A 314 15.19 -17.95 -4.79
N ARG A 315 14.69 -16.89 -4.15
CA ARG A 315 15.36 -15.59 -3.98
C ARG A 315 15.36 -15.18 -2.50
N PRO A 316 15.94 -15.98 -1.60
CA PRO A 316 15.83 -15.76 -0.15
C PRO A 316 16.50 -14.46 0.33
N LEU A 317 17.41 -13.90 -0.46
CA LEU A 317 18.13 -12.67 -0.18
C LEU A 317 17.42 -11.41 -0.73
N ASN A 318 16.32 -11.56 -1.47
CA ASN A 318 15.55 -10.42 -1.94
C ASN A 318 14.68 -9.89 -0.80
N GLN A 319 14.92 -8.65 -0.40
CA GLN A 319 14.18 -7.99 0.67
C GLN A 319 13.92 -6.54 0.31
N LYS A 320 12.77 -6.03 0.75
CA LYS A 320 12.41 -4.63 0.67
C LYS A 320 12.08 -4.14 2.06
N GLY A 321 12.74 -3.08 2.49
CA GLY A 321 12.42 -2.40 3.72
C GLY A 321 12.37 -0.90 3.54
N GLY A 322 11.81 -0.23 4.54
CA GLY A 322 11.81 1.22 4.57
C GLY A 322 10.99 1.77 5.72
N ARG A 323 11.12 3.08 5.88
CA ARG A 323 10.46 3.87 6.91
C ARG A 323 9.91 5.13 6.29
N SER A 324 8.74 5.55 6.77
CA SER A 324 8.09 6.78 6.39
C SER A 324 7.57 7.47 7.64
N GLN A 325 8.00 8.71 7.87
CA GLN A 325 7.40 9.62 8.83
C GLN A 325 6.65 10.70 8.06
N ARG A 326 5.35 10.82 8.30
CA ARG A 326 4.51 11.83 7.61
C ARG A 326 3.84 12.68 8.66
N PHE A 327 3.80 13.98 8.42
CA PHE A 327 3.11 14.91 9.30
C PHE A 327 2.50 16.02 8.47
N GLY A 328 1.46 16.62 9.00
CA GLY A 328 0.83 17.73 8.33
C GLY A 328 -0.23 18.40 9.18
N ALA A 329 -0.59 19.60 8.76
CA ALA A 329 -1.67 20.36 9.35
C ALA A 329 -2.47 21.04 8.23
N VAL A 330 -3.78 21.08 8.40
CA VAL A 330 -4.70 21.74 7.47
C VAL A 330 -5.54 22.70 8.26
N TYR A 331 -5.39 23.98 7.95
CA TYR A 331 -6.33 25.00 8.38
C TYR A 331 -7.48 25.06 7.38
N GLU A 332 -8.71 25.01 7.87
CA GLU A 332 -9.93 25.15 7.08
C GLU A 332 -10.72 26.36 7.60
N ASN A 333 -11.03 27.27 6.68
CA ASN A 333 -11.93 28.40 6.88
C ASN A 333 -13.17 28.25 6.00
N ARG A 334 -14.35 28.48 6.57
CA ARG A 334 -15.63 28.56 5.88
C ARG A 334 -16.07 30.01 5.87
N PHE A 335 -16.52 30.49 4.72
CA PHE A 335 -16.90 31.88 4.56
C PHE A 335 -18.15 32.03 3.69
N GLY A 336 -18.86 33.13 3.89
CA GLY A 336 -20.03 33.51 3.11
C GLY A 336 -21.24 32.59 3.29
N ASP A 337 -22.16 32.70 2.35
CA ASP A 337 -23.43 31.98 2.31
C ASP A 337 -23.52 31.14 1.04
N LEU A 338 -23.68 29.83 1.21
CA LEU A 338 -23.71 28.86 0.11
C LEU A 338 -24.94 28.98 -0.80
N ASP A 339 -25.96 29.72 -0.36
CA ASP A 339 -27.14 30.04 -1.16
C ASP A 339 -26.95 31.31 -2.00
N ARG A 340 -25.87 32.06 -1.76
CA ARG A 340 -25.48 33.26 -2.51
C ARG A 340 -24.03 33.18 -2.98
N VAL A 341 -23.10 33.68 -2.17
CA VAL A 341 -21.67 33.62 -2.41
C VAL A 341 -20.99 33.17 -1.13
N GLY A 342 -20.29 32.05 -1.21
CA GLY A 342 -19.61 31.46 -0.05
C GLY A 342 -18.71 30.31 -0.48
N GLY A 343 -18.02 29.70 0.46
CA GLY A 343 -17.05 28.69 0.12
C GLY A 343 -16.16 28.25 1.28
N THR A 344 -15.08 27.57 0.90
CA THR A 344 -14.07 27.11 1.83
C THR A 344 -12.69 27.53 1.34
N PHE A 345 -11.89 28.06 2.24
CA PHE A 345 -10.44 28.19 2.06
C PHE A 345 -9.76 27.13 2.90
N SER A 346 -8.82 26.40 2.33
CA SER A 346 -7.95 25.49 3.07
C SER A 346 -6.50 25.81 2.80
N PHE A 347 -5.70 25.83 3.86
CA PHE A 347 -4.25 25.89 3.77
C PHE A 347 -3.68 24.62 4.36
N THR A 348 -3.16 23.76 3.50
CA THR A 348 -2.55 22.48 3.89
C THR A 348 -1.04 22.63 3.91
N TYR A 349 -0.38 22.19 4.97
CA TYR A 349 1.06 21.96 5.03
C TYR A 349 1.31 20.50 5.34
N TYR A 350 2.25 19.86 4.65
CA TYR A 350 2.72 18.53 5.01
C TYR A 350 4.21 18.36 4.75
N GLY A 351 4.81 17.54 5.60
CA GLY A 351 6.17 17.07 5.48
C GLY A 351 6.23 15.55 5.48
N GLN A 352 7.21 15.00 4.78
CA GLN A 352 7.46 13.56 4.74
C GLN A 352 8.95 13.29 4.76
N LEU A 353 9.37 12.42 5.66
CA LEU A 353 10.72 11.86 5.72
C LEU A 353 10.63 10.37 5.41
N MET A 354 11.21 9.96 4.30
CA MET A 354 11.21 8.56 3.87
C MET A 354 12.63 8.03 3.75
N THR A 355 12.81 6.77 4.09
CA THR A 355 14.03 6.00 3.82
C THR A 355 13.67 4.61 3.31
N ARG A 356 14.37 4.08 2.31
CA ARG A 356 14.15 2.71 1.85
C ARG A 356 15.47 1.95 1.72
N ASP A 357 15.41 0.66 1.99
CA ASP A 357 16.52 -0.29 1.96
C ASP A 357 16.09 -1.50 1.12
N PHE A 358 16.40 -1.48 -0.18
CA PHE A 358 16.02 -2.54 -1.11
C PHE A 358 17.23 -3.39 -1.48
N GLN A 359 17.14 -4.68 -1.14
CA GLN A 359 18.15 -5.67 -1.43
C GLN A 359 17.65 -6.60 -2.52
N VAL A 360 18.41 -6.71 -3.60
CA VAL A 360 18.10 -7.60 -4.73
C VAL A 360 19.29 -8.51 -4.97
N SER A 361 19.07 -9.81 -4.82
CA SER A 361 20.09 -10.79 -5.13
C SER A 361 20.21 -11.02 -6.62
N SER A 362 21.45 -10.94 -7.08
CA SER A 362 21.92 -11.34 -8.40
C SER A 362 22.25 -12.82 -8.50
N SER A 363 22.01 -13.61 -7.44
CA SER A 363 21.89 -15.06 -7.57
C SER A 363 20.61 -15.39 -8.36
N TYR A 364 20.69 -15.20 -9.68
CA TYR A 364 19.70 -15.67 -10.66
C TYR A 364 19.83 -17.19 -10.86
N ASN A 365 20.27 -17.94 -9.84
CA ASN A 365 20.60 -19.37 -9.85
C ASN A 365 19.44 -20.31 -10.23
N SER A 366 18.28 -19.77 -10.57
CA SER A 366 17.09 -20.51 -11.00
C SER A 366 16.27 -19.84 -12.11
N ALA A 367 16.61 -18.60 -12.52
CA ALA A 367 15.92 -17.99 -13.67
C ALA A 367 16.60 -18.32 -15.00
N ASN A 368 17.75 -19.01 -14.97
CA ASN A 368 18.42 -19.46 -16.16
C ASN A 368 17.65 -20.63 -16.77
N MET A 369 16.90 -20.26 -17.80
CA MET A 369 16.76 -20.99 -19.06
C MET A 369 17.95 -21.95 -19.27
N VAL A 370 17.65 -23.17 -19.72
CA VAL A 370 18.64 -23.95 -20.45
C VAL A 370 19.19 -23.05 -21.56
N THR A 371 20.41 -22.58 -21.38
CA THR A 371 21.12 -21.77 -22.37
C THR A 371 21.76 -22.74 -23.33
N CYS A 372 21.04 -23.05 -24.40
CA CYS A 372 21.58 -23.82 -25.49
C CYS A 372 22.21 -22.88 -26.52
N PHE A 373 23.53 -22.76 -26.48
CA PHE A 373 24.33 -21.92 -27.40
C PHE A 373 24.43 -22.51 -28.82
N SER A 374 23.83 -23.67 -29.06
CA SER A 374 23.76 -24.35 -30.35
C SER A 374 22.50 -25.21 -30.44
N GLU A 375 22.04 -25.47 -31.66
CA GLU A 375 20.87 -26.32 -31.91
C GLU A 375 21.05 -27.74 -31.32
N ALA A 376 22.28 -28.25 -31.32
CA ALA A 376 22.64 -29.52 -30.69
C ALA A 376 22.45 -29.49 -29.16
N ALA A 377 22.84 -28.41 -28.50
CA ALA A 377 22.63 -28.22 -27.06
C ALA A 377 21.14 -28.07 -26.72
N CYS A 378 20.34 -27.46 -27.60
CA CYS A 378 18.89 -27.32 -27.39
C CYS A 378 18.19 -28.67 -27.47
N ARG A 379 18.56 -29.49 -28.47
CA ARG A 379 18.01 -30.85 -28.64
C ARG A 379 18.41 -31.78 -27.50
N ALA A 380 19.65 -31.71 -27.02
CA ALA A 380 20.14 -32.51 -25.89
C ALA A 380 19.37 -32.21 -24.59
N ALA A 381 18.82 -31.01 -24.46
CA ALA A 381 18.00 -30.59 -23.33
C ALA A 381 16.48 -30.70 -23.57
N GLY A 382 16.05 -31.29 -24.70
CA GLY A 382 14.64 -31.50 -25.03
C GLY A 382 13.88 -30.24 -25.47
N LEU A 383 14.58 -29.19 -25.91
CA LEU A 383 13.97 -27.94 -26.38
C LEU A 383 13.75 -27.92 -27.91
N PRO A 384 12.71 -27.22 -28.42
CA PRO A 384 12.45 -27.09 -29.85
C PRO A 384 13.60 -26.38 -30.59
N ALA A 385 13.84 -26.74 -31.86
CA ALA A 385 14.82 -26.04 -32.69
C ALA A 385 14.42 -24.55 -32.89
N GLY A 386 15.36 -23.63 -32.66
CA GLY A 386 15.14 -22.18 -32.79
C GLY A 386 14.73 -21.44 -31.50
N TYR A 387 14.73 -22.09 -30.33
CA TYR A 387 14.43 -21.46 -29.04
C TYR A 387 15.57 -20.56 -28.54
N ASN A 388 15.73 -19.37 -29.14
CA ASN A 388 16.72 -18.37 -28.73
C ASN A 388 16.04 -17.24 -27.95
N LEU A 389 15.80 -17.45 -26.65
CA LEU A 389 15.38 -16.36 -25.77
C LEU A 389 16.59 -15.49 -25.48
N ALA A 390 16.47 -14.19 -25.78
CA ALA A 390 17.51 -13.20 -25.51
C ALA A 390 18.02 -13.33 -24.07
N VAL A 391 19.33 -13.52 -23.96
CA VAL A 391 20.06 -13.69 -22.70
C VAL A 391 19.80 -12.47 -21.80
N PRO A 392 19.13 -12.60 -20.64
CA PRO A 392 19.22 -11.57 -19.62
C PRO A 392 20.69 -11.58 -19.15
N TYR A 393 21.34 -10.41 -19.11
CA TYR A 393 22.72 -10.27 -18.60
C TYR A 393 22.91 -11.08 -17.30
N TYR A 394 23.66 -12.18 -17.34
CA TYR A 394 23.99 -12.98 -16.16
C TYR A 394 25.48 -13.28 -16.12
N ALA A 395 26.08 -13.11 -14.95
CA ALA A 395 27.30 -13.82 -14.58
C ALA A 395 26.84 -15.05 -13.81
N THR A 396 26.89 -16.22 -14.45
CA THR A 396 26.42 -17.53 -13.94
C THR A 396 27.11 -18.01 -12.67
N ASN A 397 28.19 -17.34 -12.25
CA ASN A 397 28.98 -17.65 -11.06
C ASN A 397 28.92 -16.57 -9.96
N TYR A 398 27.94 -15.65 -10.03
CA TYR A 398 27.80 -14.56 -9.07
C TYR A 398 26.98 -15.00 -7.85
N ASN A 399 27.66 -15.35 -6.76
CA ASN A 399 27.01 -15.73 -5.49
C ASN A 399 26.80 -14.56 -4.51
N GLY A 400 26.81 -13.32 -5.03
CA GLY A 400 26.58 -12.10 -4.24
C GLY A 400 25.14 -11.59 -4.31
N TRP A 401 24.91 -10.44 -3.69
CA TRP A 401 23.69 -9.66 -3.83
C TRP A 401 24.05 -8.21 -4.13
N ALA A 402 23.15 -7.50 -4.82
CA ALA A 402 23.27 -6.07 -5.06
C ALA A 402 22.26 -5.32 -4.19
N GLU A 403 22.75 -4.36 -3.41
CA GLU A 403 21.87 -3.39 -2.77
C GLU A 403 21.55 -2.32 -3.82
N VAL A 404 20.28 -2.28 -4.24
CA VAL A 404 19.78 -1.29 -5.20
C VAL A 404 19.30 -0.08 -4.40
N GLU A 405 20.25 0.72 -3.95
CA GLU A 405 20.03 1.88 -3.07
C GLU A 405 19.72 3.16 -3.85
N ASN A 406 18.59 3.25 -4.57
CA ASN A 406 18.21 4.51 -5.22
C ASN A 406 16.70 4.76 -5.40
N PRO A 407 16.07 5.77 -4.75
CA PRO A 407 16.58 6.76 -3.78
C PRO A 407 16.67 6.19 -2.35
N VAL A 408 17.59 6.68 -1.50
CA VAL A 408 17.79 6.13 -0.14
C VAL A 408 16.99 6.89 0.88
N ARG A 409 16.96 8.22 0.78
CA ARG A 409 16.27 9.09 1.71
C ARG A 409 15.64 10.23 0.96
N SER A 410 14.42 10.61 1.34
CA SER A 410 13.81 11.83 0.85
C SER A 410 13.16 12.63 1.96
N ILE A 411 13.17 13.94 1.78
CA ILE A 411 12.49 14.92 2.61
C ILE A 411 11.63 15.75 1.66
N ASN A 412 10.32 15.60 1.79
CA ASN A 412 9.34 16.41 1.08
C ASN A 412 8.74 17.41 2.04
N ASN A 413 8.64 18.67 1.64
CA ASN A 413 7.82 19.67 2.31
C ASN A 413 6.94 20.34 1.27
N ALA A 414 5.66 20.50 1.58
CA ALA A 414 4.75 21.18 0.67
C ALA A 414 3.71 21.98 1.42
N PHE A 415 3.25 23.04 0.78
CA PHE A 415 2.06 23.77 1.19
C PHE A 415 1.11 23.98 0.01
N GLU A 416 -0.18 23.91 0.30
CA GLU A 416 -1.25 23.92 -0.68
C GLU A 416 -2.40 24.84 -0.20
N PRO A 417 -2.42 26.11 -0.65
CA PRO A 417 -3.60 26.94 -0.54
C PRO A 417 -4.64 26.48 -1.57
N LYS A 418 -5.89 26.31 -1.13
CA LYS A 418 -7.01 25.96 -1.99
C LYS A 418 -8.25 26.77 -1.59
N VAL A 419 -8.97 27.27 -2.59
CA VAL A 419 -10.26 27.93 -2.46
C VAL A 419 -11.28 27.15 -3.26
N ASN A 420 -12.38 26.78 -2.62
CA ASN A 420 -13.60 26.34 -3.28
C ASN A 420 -14.64 27.45 -3.10
N LEU A 421 -14.89 28.21 -4.15
CA LEU A 421 -15.86 29.31 -4.17
C LEU A 421 -17.14 28.85 -4.87
N ILE A 422 -18.28 29.15 -4.27
CA ILE A 422 -19.60 28.87 -4.82
C ILE A 422 -20.31 30.18 -5.04
N VAL A 423 -20.81 30.34 -6.26
CA VAL A 423 -21.65 31.47 -6.66
C VAL A 423 -22.98 30.90 -7.12
N ASN A 424 -24.03 31.18 -6.36
CA ASN A 424 -25.39 30.78 -6.65
C ASN A 424 -26.23 32.03 -6.97
N THR A 425 -26.67 32.11 -8.22
CA THR A 425 -27.54 33.20 -8.71
C THR A 425 -29.03 32.85 -8.63
N GLY A 426 -29.37 31.72 -8.00
CA GLY A 426 -30.71 31.13 -7.98
C GLY A 426 -31.06 30.36 -9.25
N LYS A 427 -30.68 30.89 -10.44
CA LYS A 427 -30.85 30.19 -11.72
C LYS A 427 -29.71 29.24 -12.04
N VAL A 428 -28.49 29.61 -11.65
CA VAL A 428 -27.28 28.84 -11.91
C VAL A 428 -26.42 28.81 -10.65
N ARG A 429 -25.99 27.61 -10.28
CA ARG A 429 -24.99 27.37 -9.23
C ARG A 429 -23.66 27.03 -9.88
N GLN A 430 -22.67 27.89 -9.71
CA GLN A 430 -21.30 27.70 -10.19
C GLN A 430 -20.38 27.37 -9.02
N THR A 431 -19.40 26.50 -9.26
CA THR A 431 -18.37 26.14 -8.29
C THR A 431 -17.01 26.32 -8.94
N PHE A 432 -16.20 27.21 -8.36
CA PHE A 432 -14.84 27.51 -8.77
C PHE A 432 -13.88 26.86 -7.78
N ILE A 433 -13.03 25.97 -8.27
CA ILE A 433 -12.02 25.28 -7.48
C ILE A 433 -10.66 25.78 -7.96
N MET A 434 -9.94 26.44 -7.08
CA MET A 434 -8.63 27.01 -7.38
C MET A 434 -7.65 26.57 -6.30
N GLY A 435 -6.48 26.09 -6.69
CA GLY A 435 -5.46 25.69 -5.75
C GLY A 435 -4.08 25.71 -6.38
N LEU A 436 -3.07 25.83 -5.53
CA LEU A 436 -1.67 25.77 -5.91
C LEU A 436 -0.98 24.76 -5.00
N ARG A 437 0.09 24.14 -5.49
CA ARG A 437 1.02 23.35 -4.68
C ARG A 437 2.41 23.91 -4.86
N PHE A 438 3.03 24.26 -3.74
CA PHE A 438 4.45 24.52 -3.67
C PHE A 438 5.09 23.36 -2.93
N MET A 439 6.03 22.68 -3.57
CA MET A 439 6.69 21.50 -3.01
C MET A 439 8.20 21.64 -3.19
N THR A 440 8.92 21.36 -2.11
CA THR A 440 10.36 21.14 -2.13
C THR A 440 10.64 19.68 -1.81
N THR A 441 11.52 19.07 -2.60
CA THR A 441 11.97 17.71 -2.38
C THR A 441 13.48 17.68 -2.37
N THR A 442 14.04 17.25 -1.24
CA THR A 442 15.44 16.86 -1.15
C THR A 442 15.48 15.34 -1.17
N PHE A 443 16.11 14.75 -2.17
CA PHE A 443 16.32 13.30 -2.22
C PHE A 443 17.81 12.99 -2.31
N LEU A 444 18.25 12.10 -1.44
CA LEU A 444 19.61 11.57 -1.40
C LEU A 444 19.62 10.25 -2.14
N GLN A 445 20.39 10.21 -3.22
CA GLN A 445 20.68 8.99 -3.96
C GLN A 445 22.06 8.50 -3.55
N ARG A 446 22.19 7.20 -3.28
CA ARG A 446 23.49 6.55 -3.18
C ARG A 446 23.74 5.83 -4.50
N GLN A 447 25.00 5.77 -4.92
CA GLN A 447 25.37 4.88 -6.03
C GLN A 447 25.31 3.43 -5.53
N TYR A 448 24.90 2.52 -6.42
CA TYR A 448 24.78 1.08 -6.14
C TYR A 448 26.00 0.56 -5.36
N LEU A 449 25.75 -0.06 -4.21
CA LEU A 449 26.78 -0.78 -3.48
C LEU A 449 26.75 -2.25 -3.89
N ASN A 450 27.83 -2.66 -4.55
CA ASN A 450 28.13 -4.06 -4.80
C ASN A 450 29.08 -4.52 -3.70
N THR A 451 28.73 -5.57 -2.97
CA THR A 451 29.54 -6.09 -1.86
C THR A 451 30.77 -6.89 -2.30
N ASN A 452 31.01 -7.02 -3.61
CA ASN A 452 32.25 -7.62 -4.11
C ASN A 452 33.36 -6.58 -4.25
N GLU A 453 34.44 -6.74 -3.48
CA GLU A 453 35.76 -6.21 -3.84
C GLU A 453 36.30 -7.06 -5.02
N CYS A 454 35.89 -6.76 -6.25
CA CYS A 454 36.53 -7.32 -7.45
C CYS A 454 37.69 -6.40 -7.86
N ALA A 455 38.89 -6.96 -8.06
CA ALA A 455 39.96 -6.25 -8.76
C ALA A 455 39.54 -6.08 -10.23
N THR A 456 39.02 -4.91 -10.60
CA THR A 456 38.68 -4.60 -11.99
C THR A 456 39.96 -4.35 -12.78
N LYS A 457 40.25 -5.15 -13.81
CA LYS A 457 41.13 -4.72 -14.91
C LYS A 457 40.27 -4.15 -16.03
N THR A 458 40.57 -2.92 -16.43
CA THR A 458 40.12 -2.37 -17.71
C THR A 458 40.78 -3.17 -18.84
N SER A 459 40.03 -4.05 -19.48
CA SER A 459 40.36 -4.47 -20.85
C SER A 459 39.69 -3.48 -21.81
N GLY A 460 40.35 -3.16 -22.92
CA GLY A 460 40.13 -1.97 -23.74
C GLY A 460 38.70 -1.70 -24.24
N GLU A 461 38.56 -0.54 -24.88
CA GLU A 461 37.30 0.07 -25.34
C GLU A 461 36.27 -0.96 -25.84
N GLY A 462 35.18 -1.11 -25.09
CA GLY A 462 34.04 -1.96 -25.43
C GLY A 462 33.81 -3.17 -24.51
N ALA A 463 34.74 -3.53 -23.62
CA ALA A 463 34.56 -4.65 -22.70
C ALA A 463 33.96 -4.20 -21.35
N GLY A 464 32.81 -4.78 -20.98
CA GLY A 464 32.21 -4.58 -19.66
C GLY A 464 33.09 -5.10 -18.52
N PHE A 465 32.82 -4.63 -17.30
CA PHE A 465 33.51 -5.03 -16.08
C PHE A 465 33.42 -6.56 -15.85
N LEU A 466 34.48 -7.29 -16.16
CA LEU A 466 34.61 -8.71 -15.85
C LEU A 466 35.36 -8.89 -14.52
N CYS A 467 34.73 -9.56 -13.54
CA CYS A 467 35.40 -10.02 -12.33
C CYS A 467 36.19 -11.31 -12.65
N GLU A 468 37.51 -11.30 -12.54
CA GLU A 468 38.35 -12.51 -12.55
C GLU A 468 38.91 -12.79 -11.15
N GLY A 469 38.54 -13.93 -10.56
CA GLY A 469 39.12 -14.44 -9.31
C GLY A 469 38.16 -15.35 -8.51
N PRO A 470 38.67 -16.27 -7.67
CA PRO A 470 37.84 -16.96 -6.68
C PRO A 470 37.26 -15.91 -5.75
N ASN A 471 35.92 -15.79 -5.72
CA ASN A 471 35.19 -14.82 -4.90
C ASN A 471 35.67 -14.89 -3.44
N VAL A 472 36.56 -13.99 -3.03
CA VAL A 472 36.90 -13.82 -1.62
C VAL A 472 35.79 -12.97 -1.03
N MET A 473 34.92 -13.58 -0.21
CA MET A 473 33.97 -12.80 0.57
C MET A 473 34.77 -11.84 1.46
N SER A 474 34.71 -10.54 1.19
CA SER A 474 35.13 -9.58 2.19
C SER A 474 34.23 -9.80 3.41
N GLY A 475 34.86 -10.00 4.56
CA GLY A 475 34.20 -10.43 5.78
C GLY A 475 32.97 -9.57 6.07
N TRP A 476 31.91 -10.24 6.51
CA TRP A 476 30.69 -9.66 7.05
C TRP A 476 30.99 -8.39 7.86
N LYS A 477 30.82 -7.21 7.27
CA LYS A 477 30.57 -6.00 8.05
C LYS A 477 29.05 -5.83 8.07
N PRO A 478 28.40 -5.96 9.24
CA PRO A 478 26.98 -5.67 9.33
C PRO A 478 26.77 -4.25 8.81
N HIS A 479 25.99 -4.09 7.74
CA HIS A 479 25.45 -2.77 7.42
C HIS A 479 24.59 -2.40 8.63
N ILE A 480 24.94 -1.31 9.30
CA ILE A 480 24.26 -0.86 10.51
C ILE A 480 22.82 -0.54 10.09
N LYS A 481 21.89 -1.44 10.40
CA LYS A 481 20.45 -1.12 10.39
C LYS A 481 20.26 0.12 11.26
N HIS A 482 19.86 1.21 10.64
CA HIS A 482 19.55 2.48 11.30
C HIS A 482 20.70 3.05 12.14
N GLY A 483 21.80 3.42 11.49
CA GLY A 483 22.74 4.39 12.06
C GLY A 483 22.23 5.82 11.81
N VAL A 484 22.11 6.63 12.87
CA VAL A 484 22.12 8.09 12.72
C VAL A 484 23.47 8.45 12.10
N TYR A 485 23.51 8.73 10.80
CA TYR A 485 24.70 9.29 10.18
C TYR A 485 24.82 10.74 10.66
N ARG A 486 25.81 11.01 11.52
CA ARG A 486 26.22 12.38 11.86
C ARG A 486 26.80 13.03 10.59
N ASN A 487 26.43 14.30 10.43
CA ASN A 487 26.71 15.20 9.31
C ASN A 487 28.11 15.08 8.69
#